data_AF-A0A232EN31-F1
#
_entry.id   AF-A0A232EN31-F1
#
_cell.length_a   1.000
_cell.length_b   1.000
_cell.length_c   1.000
_cell.angle_alpha   90.00
_cell.angle_beta   90.00
_cell.angle_gamma   90.00
#
_symmetry.space_group_name_H-M   'P 1'
#
loop_
_entity.id
_entity.type
_entity.pdbx_description
1 polymer ?
#
loop_
_entity_poly.entity_id
_entity_poly.type
_entity_poly.pdbx_seq_one_letter_code
_entity_poly.pdbx_strand_id
1 'polypeptide(L)'
;MLVPPEMLTAQSKMVYQLNKYFGERVMARKSQVAKTIQEVCRVVQDVLKEVEVQEPRFISSLTDYNGRFDGLDVISPTEFEIVIYLNQMGVLNFVDDGTLPGCAVLKLSDGRKRSMSLWVDFLDAENRLLQGASRRRCLSILKTLRDRHLDLPGNPVTSYHMKTLLLYECEKHPHEAEWDDVCLADRINGIFLQLISCLQCRRCPHYFLPNLDLFKGKSPSGLENAAKQVWRLTREMLTNSAALEKL
;
A
#
# COMPACT_ATOMS: atom_id res chain seq x y z
N MET A 1 35.28 1.78 12.10
CA MET A 1 35.77 0.81 11.08
C MET A 1 35.50 1.41 9.72
N LEU A 2 36.52 1.52 8.86
CA LEU A 2 36.37 2.03 7.49
C LEU A 2 35.72 0.95 6.63
N VAL A 3 34.70 1.32 5.85
CA VAL A 3 34.01 0.40 4.92
C VAL A 3 34.96 0.06 3.76
N PRO A 4 35.14 -1.22 3.39
CA PRO A 4 36.01 -1.60 2.27
C PRO A 4 35.61 -0.93 0.95
N PRO A 5 36.58 -0.50 0.10
CA PRO A 5 36.30 0.18 -1.17
C PRO A 5 35.38 -0.60 -2.12
N GLU A 6 35.47 -1.93 -2.13
CA GLU A 6 34.62 -2.81 -2.95
C GLU A 6 33.14 -2.77 -2.52
N MET A 7 32.87 -2.58 -1.23
CA MET A 7 31.49 -2.44 -0.75
C MET A 7 30.88 -1.09 -1.17
N LEU A 8 31.69 -0.03 -1.17
CA LEU A 8 31.26 1.31 -1.61
C LEU A 8 30.93 1.34 -3.12
N THR A 9 31.69 0.62 -3.94
CA THR A 9 31.41 0.53 -5.39
C THR A 9 30.16 -0.31 -5.66
N ALA A 10 29.94 -1.41 -4.93
CA ALA A 10 28.73 -2.23 -5.04
C ALA A 10 27.46 -1.45 -4.64
N GLN A 11 27.51 -0.73 -3.51
CA GLN A 11 26.40 0.12 -3.05
C GLN A 11 26.09 1.23 -4.07
N SER A 12 27.11 1.92 -4.58
CA SER A 12 26.95 2.96 -5.60
C SER A 12 26.27 2.44 -6.87
N LYS A 13 26.65 1.23 -7.32
CA LYS A 13 26.04 0.59 -8.49
C LYS A 13 24.57 0.22 -8.25
N MET A 14 24.24 -0.30 -7.06
CA MET A 14 22.86 -0.64 -6.70
C MET A 14 21.96 0.61 -6.67
N VAL A 15 22.44 1.71 -6.08
CA VAL A 15 21.73 2.99 -6.05
C VAL A 15 21.46 3.48 -7.48
N TYR A 16 22.46 3.44 -8.36
CA TYR A 16 22.28 3.78 -9.76
C TYR A 16 21.18 2.94 -10.44
N GLN A 17 21.18 1.63 -10.20
CA GLN A 17 20.21 0.70 -10.80
C GLN A 17 18.78 0.90 -10.27
N LEU A 18 18.63 1.20 -8.97
CA LEU A 18 17.33 1.60 -8.41
C LEU A 18 16.83 2.93 -8.98
N ASN A 19 17.72 3.90 -9.15
CA ASN A 19 17.38 5.19 -9.76
C ASN A 19 16.91 4.99 -11.20
N LYS A 20 17.59 4.15 -11.98
CA LYS A 20 17.21 3.79 -13.35
C LYS A 20 15.86 3.06 -13.37
N TYR A 21 15.67 2.04 -12.55
CA TYR A 21 14.40 1.32 -12.43
C TYR A 21 13.25 2.25 -12.08
N PHE A 22 13.49 3.21 -11.18
CA PHE A 22 12.52 4.23 -10.84
C PHE A 22 12.18 5.11 -12.05
N GLY A 23 13.19 5.66 -12.72
CA GLY A 23 13.02 6.54 -13.87
C GLY A 23 12.31 5.88 -15.06
N GLU A 24 12.49 4.58 -15.25
CA GLU A 24 11.91 3.83 -16.36
C GLU A 24 10.59 3.14 -15.96
N ARG A 25 10.65 2.14 -15.08
CA ARG A 25 9.53 1.24 -14.80
C ARG A 25 8.50 1.87 -13.87
N VAL A 26 8.96 2.52 -12.80
CA VAL A 26 8.06 3.14 -11.83
C VAL A 26 7.36 4.37 -12.45
N MET A 27 8.09 5.21 -13.20
CA MET A 27 7.48 6.36 -13.88
C MET A 27 6.53 5.93 -15.00
N ALA A 28 6.85 4.89 -15.79
CA ALA A 28 5.91 4.34 -16.77
C ALA A 28 4.62 3.85 -16.10
N ARG A 29 4.74 3.09 -15.00
CA ARG A 29 3.58 2.67 -14.19
C ARG A 29 2.76 3.86 -13.71
N LYS A 30 3.41 4.89 -13.13
CA LYS A 30 2.71 6.10 -12.64
C LYS A 30 1.98 6.84 -13.75
N SER A 31 2.62 6.99 -14.92
CA SER A 31 2.01 7.63 -16.08
C SER A 31 0.79 6.86 -16.58
N GLN A 32 0.90 5.53 -16.68
CA GLN A 32 -0.22 4.69 -17.10
C GLN A 32 -1.39 4.76 -16.11
N VAL A 33 -1.10 4.59 -14.82
CA VAL A 33 -2.12 4.66 -13.76
C VAL A 33 -2.79 6.02 -13.73
N ALA A 34 -2.04 7.13 -13.88
CA ALA A 34 -2.62 8.46 -13.91
C ALA A 34 -3.59 8.67 -15.08
N LYS A 35 -3.27 8.14 -16.27
CA LYS A 35 -4.19 8.16 -17.43
C LYS A 35 -5.47 7.36 -17.14
N THR A 36 -5.31 6.14 -16.63
CA THR A 36 -6.45 5.28 -16.28
C THR A 36 -7.33 5.90 -15.18
N ILE A 37 -6.75 6.55 -14.18
CA ILE A 37 -7.51 7.27 -13.14
C ILE A 37 -8.40 8.35 -13.75
N GLN A 38 -7.88 9.13 -14.70
CA GLN A 38 -8.67 10.19 -15.35
C GLN A 38 -9.89 9.63 -16.10
N GLU A 39 -9.72 8.49 -16.78
CA GLU A 39 -10.83 7.79 -17.45
C GLU A 39 -11.84 7.23 -16.45
N VAL A 40 -11.37 6.53 -15.42
CA VAL A 40 -12.21 5.92 -14.38
C VAL A 40 -12.99 6.98 -13.61
N CYS A 41 -12.32 8.04 -13.16
CA CYS A 41 -12.96 9.11 -12.39
C CYS A 41 -14.06 9.82 -13.19
N ARG A 42 -13.86 10.02 -14.50
CA ARG A 42 -14.90 10.62 -15.35
C ARG A 42 -16.17 9.75 -15.38
N VAL A 43 -16.02 8.44 -15.57
CA VAL A 43 -17.16 7.50 -15.58
C VAL A 43 -17.84 7.48 -14.21
N VAL A 44 -17.06 7.43 -13.13
CA VAL A 44 -17.59 7.40 -11.76
C VAL A 44 -18.34 8.69 -11.43
N GLN A 45 -17.81 9.85 -11.82
CA GLN A 45 -18.51 11.13 -11.63
C GLN A 45 -19.85 11.17 -12.36
N ASP A 46 -19.93 10.64 -13.58
CA ASP A 46 -21.18 10.61 -14.34
C ASP A 46 -22.20 9.65 -13.69
N VAL A 47 -21.75 8.48 -13.21
CA VAL A 47 -22.61 7.57 -12.43
C VAL A 47 -23.10 8.24 -11.14
N LEU A 48 -22.23 8.92 -10.40
CA LEU A 48 -22.59 9.55 -9.13
C LEU A 48 -23.58 10.71 -9.30
N LYS A 49 -23.52 11.46 -10.42
CA LYS A 49 -24.53 12.48 -10.72
C LYS A 49 -25.93 11.88 -10.87
N GLU A 50 -26.05 10.75 -11.58
CA GLU A 50 -27.33 10.06 -11.72
C GLU A 50 -27.84 9.48 -10.39
N VAL A 51 -26.92 8.99 -9.55
CA VAL A 51 -27.25 8.55 -8.18
C VAL A 51 -27.76 9.72 -7.34
N GLU A 52 -27.12 10.89 -7.42
CA GLU A 52 -27.50 12.09 -6.67
C GLU A 52 -28.88 12.61 -7.09
N VAL A 53 -29.25 12.51 -8.37
CA VAL A 53 -30.60 12.85 -8.87
C VAL A 53 -31.68 11.99 -8.21
N GLN A 54 -31.40 10.69 -7.98
CA GLN A 54 -32.35 9.76 -7.37
C GLN A 54 -32.33 9.82 -5.84
N GLU A 55 -31.16 10.08 -5.25
CA GLU A 55 -30.97 10.13 -3.81
C GLU A 55 -29.97 11.26 -3.45
N PRO A 56 -30.48 12.47 -3.13
CA PRO A 56 -29.66 13.66 -2.89
C PRO A 56 -28.68 13.58 -1.71
N ARG A 57 -28.76 12.52 -0.90
CA ARG A 57 -27.81 12.26 0.20
C ARG A 57 -26.47 11.71 -0.29
N PHE A 58 -26.40 11.14 -1.49
CA PHE A 58 -25.16 10.62 -2.09
C PHE A 58 -24.50 11.68 -2.98
N ILE A 59 -23.98 12.72 -2.34
CA ILE A 59 -23.23 13.77 -3.03
C ILE A 59 -21.84 13.22 -3.40
N SER A 60 -21.42 13.43 -4.64
CA SER A 60 -20.07 13.04 -5.07
C SER A 60 -19.00 13.81 -4.32
N SER A 61 -18.21 13.11 -3.50
CA SER A 61 -16.98 13.65 -2.90
C SER A 61 -15.76 13.52 -3.84
N LEU A 62 -15.94 12.99 -5.05
CA LEU A 62 -14.86 12.72 -6.00
C LEU A 62 -14.50 13.98 -6.79
N THR A 63 -13.64 14.81 -6.21
CA THR A 63 -13.18 16.08 -6.80
C THR A 63 -11.73 15.98 -7.32
N ASP A 64 -11.48 16.55 -8.50
CA ASP A 64 -10.12 16.63 -9.07
C ASP A 64 -9.37 17.86 -8.53
N TYR A 65 -8.26 17.61 -7.85
CA TYR A 65 -7.27 18.61 -7.46
C TYR A 65 -5.94 18.34 -8.17
N ASN A 66 -5.79 18.88 -9.38
CA ASN A 66 -4.57 18.77 -10.20
C ASN A 66 -4.14 17.31 -10.47
N GLY A 67 -5.09 16.47 -10.86
CA GLY A 67 -4.90 15.04 -11.14
C GLY A 67 -4.86 14.16 -9.90
N ARG A 68 -5.24 14.69 -8.73
CA ARG A 68 -5.43 13.92 -7.49
C ARG A 68 -6.88 13.95 -7.08
N PHE A 69 -7.38 12.81 -6.66
CA PHE A 69 -8.76 12.62 -6.22
C PHE A 69 -8.76 12.19 -4.77
N ASP A 70 -9.45 12.93 -3.92
CA ASP A 70 -9.58 12.58 -2.50
C ASP A 70 -10.44 11.32 -2.36
N GLY A 71 -10.02 10.42 -1.46
CA GLY A 71 -10.68 9.13 -1.27
C GLY A 71 -10.38 8.08 -2.35
N LEU A 72 -9.53 8.37 -3.35
CA LEU A 72 -9.10 7.39 -4.33
C LEU A 72 -7.82 6.67 -3.88
N ASP A 73 -7.85 5.34 -3.80
CA ASP A 73 -6.65 4.50 -3.69
C ASP A 73 -6.48 3.58 -4.89
N VAL A 74 -5.21 3.33 -5.23
CA VAL A 74 -4.81 2.45 -6.34
C VAL A 74 -4.43 1.09 -5.76
N ILE A 75 -5.33 0.13 -5.92
CA ILE A 75 -5.13 -1.27 -5.54
C ILE A 75 -4.14 -1.92 -6.51
N SER A 76 -4.41 -1.85 -7.81
CA SER A 76 -3.57 -2.36 -8.90
C SER A 76 -3.63 -1.41 -10.11
N PRO A 77 -2.85 -1.62 -11.19
CA PRO A 77 -2.94 -0.80 -12.39
C PRO A 77 -4.34 -0.76 -13.04
N THR A 78 -5.20 -1.73 -12.72
CA THR A 78 -6.56 -1.87 -13.27
C THR A 78 -7.66 -1.96 -12.21
N GLU A 79 -7.31 -1.84 -10.93
CA GLU A 79 -8.26 -1.92 -9.81
C GLU A 79 -8.07 -0.69 -8.90
N PHE A 80 -9.18 -0.01 -8.63
CA PHE A 80 -9.22 1.24 -7.90
C PHE A 80 -10.31 1.17 -6.83
N GLU A 81 -10.05 1.79 -5.69
CA GLU A 81 -11.04 2.00 -4.64
C GLU A 81 -11.33 3.49 -4.56
N ILE A 82 -12.61 3.85 -4.51
CA ILE A 82 -13.05 5.23 -4.37
C ILE A 82 -13.99 5.29 -3.17
N VAL A 83 -13.51 5.95 -2.11
CA VAL A 83 -14.26 6.22 -0.89
C VAL A 83 -15.13 7.45 -1.11
N ILE A 84 -16.45 7.25 -1.00
CA ILE A 84 -17.43 8.34 -1.07
C ILE A 84 -17.74 8.80 0.35
N TYR A 85 -17.41 10.06 0.66
CA TYR A 85 -17.66 10.64 1.97
C TYR A 85 -19.10 11.14 2.06
N LEU A 86 -19.87 10.51 2.95
CA LEU A 86 -21.24 10.92 3.21
C LEU A 86 -21.29 12.05 4.23
N ASN A 87 -22.21 12.99 4.03
CA ASN A 87 -22.52 13.99 5.04
C ASN A 87 -23.00 13.30 6.31
N GLN A 88 -22.47 13.72 7.47
CA GLN A 88 -22.85 13.14 8.75
C GLN A 88 -24.33 13.40 9.03
N MET A 89 -25.10 12.31 9.18
CA MET A 89 -26.50 12.38 9.56
C MET A 89 -26.66 12.14 11.06
N GLY A 90 -26.90 13.21 11.82
CA GLY A 90 -27.17 13.16 13.26
C GLY A 90 -25.93 13.07 14.15
N VAL A 91 -26.17 13.02 15.47
CA VAL A 91 -25.11 12.97 16.48
C VAL A 91 -24.78 11.50 16.79
N LEU A 92 -23.74 11.01 16.13
CA LEU A 92 -23.27 9.63 16.22
C LEU A 92 -22.03 9.57 17.12
N ASN A 93 -22.01 8.60 18.03
CA ASN A 93 -20.83 8.28 18.82
C ASN A 93 -20.09 7.13 18.16
N PHE A 94 -18.79 7.33 17.95
CA PHE A 94 -17.87 6.26 17.56
C PHE A 94 -17.54 5.41 18.78
N VAL A 95 -17.80 4.11 18.69
CA VAL A 95 -17.52 3.14 19.75
C VAL A 95 -16.70 2.00 19.17
N ASP A 96 -15.45 1.90 19.61
CA ASP A 96 -14.64 0.71 19.41
C ASP A 96 -14.75 -0.16 20.68
N ASP A 97 -15.55 -1.22 20.59
CA ASP A 97 -15.74 -2.20 21.67
C ASP A 97 -14.95 -3.49 21.44
N GLY A 98 -14.11 -3.56 20.40
CA GLY A 98 -13.29 -4.71 20.06
C GLY A 98 -14.06 -5.96 19.62
N THR A 99 -15.39 -5.87 19.42
CA THR A 99 -16.22 -7.05 19.09
C THR A 99 -15.86 -7.64 17.72
N LEU A 100 -15.52 -6.78 16.76
CA LEU A 100 -15.14 -7.16 15.39
C LEU A 100 -13.82 -6.47 15.01
N PRO A 101 -12.71 -7.23 14.86
CA PRO A 101 -11.44 -6.64 14.45
C PRO A 101 -11.54 -5.95 13.08
N GLY A 102 -11.06 -4.70 12.99
CA GLY A 102 -11.18 -3.90 11.75
C GLY A 102 -12.50 -3.16 11.61
N CYS A 103 -13.41 -3.29 12.58
CA CYS A 103 -14.68 -2.61 12.58
C CYS A 103 -14.86 -1.77 13.85
N ALA A 104 -15.65 -0.70 13.72
CA ALA A 104 -16.14 0.08 14.83
C ALA A 104 -17.66 0.21 14.73
N VAL A 105 -18.29 0.66 15.80
CA VAL A 105 -19.74 0.79 15.90
C VAL A 105 -20.12 2.27 16.01
N LEU A 106 -21.02 2.72 15.15
CA LEU A 106 -21.69 4.01 15.31
C LEU A 106 -22.99 3.83 16.10
N LYS A 107 -23.11 4.52 17.23
CA LYS A 107 -24.31 4.53 18.08
C LYS A 107 -24.96 5.90 18.08
N LEU A 108 -26.29 5.94 18.00
CA LEU A 108 -27.03 7.19 18.17
C LEU A 108 -26.89 7.71 19.61
N SER A 109 -26.74 9.03 19.76
CA SER A 109 -26.62 9.66 21.07
C SER A 109 -27.93 9.73 21.85
N ASP A 110 -29.07 9.44 21.22
CA ASP A 110 -30.42 9.54 21.79
C ASP A 110 -30.83 8.35 22.69
N GLY A 111 -29.86 7.50 23.08
CA GLY A 111 -30.07 6.35 23.95
C GLY A 111 -30.79 5.17 23.27
N ARG A 112 -31.11 5.26 21.98
CA ARG A 112 -31.71 4.14 21.24
C ARG A 112 -30.68 3.04 20.99
N LYS A 113 -31.10 1.79 21.09
CA LYS A 113 -30.27 0.59 20.81
C LYS A 113 -30.04 0.35 19.31
N ARG A 114 -30.03 1.40 18.48
CA ARG A 114 -29.71 1.27 17.06
C ARG A 114 -28.24 1.57 16.87
N SER A 115 -27.53 0.61 16.31
CA SER A 115 -26.10 0.70 16.03
C SER A 115 -25.80 0.14 14.65
N MET A 116 -24.81 0.73 13.98
CA MET A 116 -24.30 0.26 12.70
C MET A 116 -22.83 -0.08 12.86
N SER A 117 -22.41 -1.25 12.36
CA SER A 117 -20.99 -1.59 12.28
C SER A 117 -20.40 -1.01 10.99
N LEU A 118 -19.26 -0.34 11.10
CA LEU A 118 -18.51 0.21 9.99
C LEU A 118 -17.10 -0.37 9.96
N TRP A 119 -16.54 -0.49 8.76
CA TRP A 119 -15.12 -0.77 8.59
C TRP A 119 -14.31 0.49 8.89
N VAL A 120 -13.17 0.33 9.54
CA VAL A 120 -12.23 1.43 9.77
C VAL A 120 -11.14 1.35 8.73
N ASP A 121 -10.88 2.47 8.05
CA ASP A 121 -9.75 2.64 7.14
C ASP A 121 -8.82 3.76 7.66
N PHE A 122 -7.54 3.67 7.29
CA PHE A 122 -6.48 4.56 7.75
C PHE A 122 -5.71 5.21 6.58
N LEU A 123 -6.25 5.21 5.36
CA LEU A 123 -5.57 5.66 4.14
C LEU A 123 -4.81 6.99 4.33
N ASP A 124 -5.48 8.01 4.87
CA ASP A 124 -4.88 9.33 5.11
C ASP A 124 -3.80 9.32 6.19
N ALA A 125 -4.02 8.61 7.29
CA ALA A 125 -3.05 8.49 8.37
C ALA A 125 -1.78 7.77 7.90
N GLU A 126 -1.92 6.66 7.17
CA GLU A 126 -0.80 5.94 6.57
C GLU A 126 -0.05 6.83 5.56
N ASN A 127 -0.77 7.58 4.73
CA ASN A 127 -0.15 8.49 3.75
C ASN A 127 0.61 9.65 4.41
N ARG A 128 0.18 10.07 5.61
CA ARG A 128 0.89 11.04 6.46
C ARG A 128 2.12 10.43 7.12
N LEU A 129 2.03 9.20 7.66
CA LEU A 129 3.18 8.50 8.25
C LEU A 129 4.31 8.24 7.25
N LEU A 130 3.96 8.05 5.97
CA LEU A 130 4.94 7.84 4.90
C LEU A 130 5.51 9.16 4.32
N GLN A 131 5.25 10.32 4.92
CA GLN A 131 5.90 11.57 4.53
C GLN A 131 7.37 11.59 5.01
N GLY A 132 8.21 12.35 4.32
CA GLY A 132 9.65 12.44 4.62
C GLY A 132 10.51 11.44 3.83
N ALA A 133 11.77 11.84 3.62
CA ALA A 133 12.81 11.13 2.90
C ALA A 133 12.32 10.36 1.65
N SER A 134 12.89 9.18 1.38
CA SER A 134 12.54 8.33 0.23
C SER A 134 11.51 7.25 0.56
N ARG A 135 10.67 7.41 1.62
CA ARG A 135 9.65 6.41 2.01
C ARG A 135 8.59 6.18 0.93
N ARG A 136 7.98 7.24 0.39
CA ARG A 136 7.03 7.13 -0.74
C ARG A 136 7.67 6.61 -2.01
N ARG A 137 8.96 6.91 -2.19
CA ARG A 137 9.76 6.39 -3.30
C ARG A 137 9.91 4.88 -3.17
N CYS A 138 10.26 4.40 -1.97
CA CYS A 138 10.31 2.98 -1.61
C CYS A 138 8.98 2.29 -1.91
N LEU A 139 7.86 2.86 -1.44
CA LEU A 139 6.53 2.30 -1.71
C LEU A 139 6.23 2.19 -3.21
N SER A 140 6.60 3.21 -3.99
CA SER A 140 6.39 3.20 -5.44
C SER A 140 7.16 2.06 -6.13
N ILE A 141 8.40 1.82 -5.70
CA ILE A 141 9.23 0.70 -6.19
C ILE A 141 8.60 -0.64 -5.79
N LEU A 142 8.23 -0.81 -4.52
CA LEU A 142 7.61 -2.03 -3.99
C LEU A 142 6.30 -2.37 -4.72
N LYS A 143 5.42 -1.37 -4.94
CA LYS A 143 4.18 -1.57 -5.72
C LYS A 143 4.49 -1.99 -7.17
N THR A 144 5.53 -1.42 -7.78
CA THR A 144 5.92 -1.77 -9.16
C THR A 144 6.50 -3.17 -9.26
N LEU A 145 7.37 -3.56 -8.33
CA LEU A 145 7.90 -4.93 -8.22
C LEU A 145 6.78 -5.94 -7.97
N ARG A 146 5.81 -5.59 -7.11
CA ARG A 146 4.63 -6.42 -6.86
C ARG A 146 3.85 -6.66 -8.14
N ASP A 147 3.45 -5.60 -8.83
CA ASP A 147 2.60 -5.70 -10.01
C ASP A 147 3.27 -6.49 -11.15
N ARG A 148 4.61 -6.45 -11.24
CA ARG A 148 5.36 -7.13 -12.31
C ARG A 148 5.74 -8.57 -12.01
N HIS A 149 5.91 -8.93 -10.74
CA HIS A 149 6.54 -10.20 -10.36
C HIS A 149 5.75 -11.02 -9.32
N LEU A 150 4.82 -10.39 -8.61
CA LEU A 150 4.09 -10.99 -7.49
C LEU A 150 2.56 -10.92 -7.70
N ASP A 151 2.11 -10.62 -8.91
CA ASP A 151 0.72 -10.83 -9.31
C ASP A 151 0.49 -12.33 -9.57
N LEU A 152 0.13 -13.04 -8.49
CA LEU A 152 0.03 -14.49 -8.45
C LEU A 152 -1.43 -14.93 -8.33
N PRO A 153 -1.78 -16.15 -8.80
CA PRO A 153 -3.12 -16.71 -8.62
C PRO A 153 -3.58 -16.68 -7.16
N GLY A 154 -4.79 -16.18 -6.92
CA GLY A 154 -5.34 -15.98 -5.58
C GLY A 154 -4.91 -14.68 -4.89
N ASN A 155 -4.12 -13.84 -5.56
CA ASN A 155 -3.62 -12.54 -5.09
C ASN A 155 -3.16 -12.59 -3.62
N PRO A 156 -2.17 -13.45 -3.29
CA PRO A 156 -1.69 -13.62 -1.91
C PRO A 156 -0.92 -12.40 -1.40
N VAL A 157 -0.38 -11.56 -2.28
CA VAL A 157 0.39 -10.36 -1.93
C VAL A 157 -0.15 -9.16 -2.70
N THR A 158 -0.72 -8.21 -1.97
CA THR A 158 -1.31 -6.98 -2.53
C THR A 158 -0.41 -5.76 -2.30
N SER A 159 -0.73 -4.64 -2.97
CA SER A 159 -0.12 -3.32 -2.70
C SER A 159 -0.23 -2.90 -1.23
N TYR A 160 -1.31 -3.30 -0.56
CA TYR A 160 -1.56 -2.95 0.83
C TYR A 160 -0.62 -3.70 1.79
N HIS A 161 -0.26 -4.95 1.48
CA HIS A 161 0.79 -5.68 2.21
C HIS A 161 2.13 -4.96 2.11
N MET A 162 2.49 -4.44 0.93
CA MET A 162 3.72 -3.67 0.74
C MET A 162 3.72 -2.37 1.56
N LYS A 163 2.58 -1.67 1.60
CA LYS A 163 2.41 -0.46 2.41
C LYS A 163 2.52 -0.76 3.91
N THR A 164 1.84 -1.80 4.38
CA THR A 164 1.88 -2.26 5.77
C THR A 164 3.30 -2.62 6.21
N LEU A 165 4.02 -3.41 5.41
CA LEU A 165 5.38 -3.81 5.76
C LEU A 165 6.37 -2.64 5.69
N LEU A 166 6.15 -1.67 4.80
CA LEU A 166 6.93 -0.43 4.79
C LEU A 166 6.73 0.37 6.09
N LEU A 167 5.51 0.45 6.62
CA LEU A 167 5.24 1.11 7.90
C LEU A 167 5.99 0.42 9.05
N TYR A 168 5.95 -0.91 9.13
CA TYR A 168 6.75 -1.67 10.11
C TYR A 168 8.27 -1.49 9.91
N GLU A 169 8.75 -1.37 8.68
CA GLU A 169 10.18 -1.11 8.42
C GLU A 169 10.58 0.29 8.91
N CYS A 170 9.66 1.27 8.88
CA CYS A 170 9.87 2.61 9.44
C CYS A 170 9.97 2.59 10.97
N GLU A 171 9.27 1.69 11.66
CA GLU A 171 9.45 1.52 13.11
C GLU A 171 10.83 0.96 13.45
N LYS A 172 11.36 0.06 12.62
CA LYS A 172 12.71 -0.53 12.79
C LYS A 172 13.83 0.48 12.50
N HIS A 173 13.60 1.40 11.57
CA HIS A 173 14.57 2.40 11.12
C HIS A 173 13.95 3.81 11.23
N PRO A 174 13.87 4.38 12.45
CA PRO A 174 13.08 5.59 12.69
C PRO A 174 13.73 6.88 12.15
N HIS A 175 15.05 6.91 11.91
CA HIS A 175 15.75 8.14 11.54
C HIS A 175 15.65 8.44 10.04
N GLU A 176 15.48 9.71 9.66
CA GLU A 176 15.39 10.12 8.25
C GLU A 176 16.59 9.67 7.40
N ALA A 177 17.81 9.71 7.94
CA ALA A 177 19.03 9.29 7.23
C ALA A 177 19.03 7.79 6.85
N GLU A 178 18.27 6.96 7.57
CA GLU A 178 18.10 5.54 7.25
C GLU A 178 17.15 5.30 6.06
N TRP A 179 16.52 6.38 5.58
CA TRP A 179 15.63 6.44 4.42
C TRP A 179 16.18 7.30 3.28
N ASP A 180 17.45 7.68 3.33
CA ASP A 180 18.14 8.30 2.21
C ASP A 180 18.24 7.32 1.02
N ASP A 181 18.43 7.86 -0.18
CA ASP A 181 18.47 7.05 -1.41
C ASP A 181 19.52 5.94 -1.38
N VAL A 182 20.61 6.13 -0.65
CA VAL A 182 21.69 5.13 -0.48
C VAL A 182 21.26 3.92 0.36
N CYS A 183 20.28 4.10 1.24
CA CYS A 183 19.74 3.07 2.12
C CYS A 183 18.55 2.32 1.49
N LEU A 184 18.00 2.84 0.38
CA LEU A 184 16.74 2.38 -0.19
C LEU A 184 16.77 0.90 -0.61
N ALA A 185 17.90 0.42 -1.13
CA ALA A 185 18.09 -0.98 -1.47
C ALA A 185 17.97 -1.89 -0.25
N ASP A 186 18.59 -1.50 0.86
CA ASP A 186 18.57 -2.24 2.11
C ASP A 186 17.16 -2.25 2.72
N ARG A 187 16.43 -1.13 2.64
CA ARG A 187 15.02 -1.06 3.06
C ARG A 187 14.12 -1.98 2.25
N ILE A 188 14.27 -1.99 0.91
CA ILE A 188 13.49 -2.88 0.04
C ILE A 188 13.78 -4.35 0.38
N ASN A 189 15.06 -4.70 0.56
CA ASN A 189 15.46 -6.06 0.93
C ASN A 189 14.91 -6.45 2.31
N GLY A 190 15.00 -5.56 3.31
CA GLY A 190 14.43 -5.77 4.64
C GLY A 190 12.92 -6.04 4.60
N ILE A 191 12.19 -5.27 3.80
CA ILE A 191 10.75 -5.43 3.59
C ILE A 191 10.43 -6.77 2.91
N PHE A 192 11.18 -7.19 1.89
CA PHE A 192 10.95 -8.48 1.24
C PHE A 192 11.31 -9.67 2.13
N LEU A 193 12.38 -9.59 2.92
CA LEU A 193 12.71 -10.60 3.91
C LEU A 193 11.61 -10.71 4.98
N GLN A 194 11.08 -9.57 5.44
CA GLN A 194 9.93 -9.55 6.34
C GLN A 194 8.69 -10.15 5.68
N LEU A 195 8.41 -9.85 4.41
CA LEU A 195 7.30 -10.42 3.66
C LEU A 195 7.41 -11.94 3.56
N ILE A 196 8.60 -12.48 3.27
CA ILE A 196 8.86 -13.93 3.24
C ILE A 196 8.56 -14.54 4.61
N SER A 197 9.03 -13.92 5.69
CA SER A 197 8.75 -14.37 7.06
C SER A 197 7.24 -14.38 7.33
N CYS A 198 6.51 -13.32 6.98
CA CYS A 198 5.06 -13.25 7.16
C CYS A 198 4.34 -14.35 6.36
N LEU A 199 4.74 -14.58 5.11
CA LEU A 199 4.13 -15.61 4.24
C LEU A 199 4.36 -17.02 4.78
N GLN A 200 5.58 -17.31 5.26
CA GLN A 200 5.92 -18.60 5.87
C GLN A 200 5.20 -18.83 7.19
N CYS A 201 5.07 -17.78 8.02
CA CYS A 201 4.31 -17.82 9.27
C CYS A 201 2.79 -17.75 9.05
N ARG A 202 2.35 -17.52 7.80
CA ARG A 202 0.94 -17.33 7.41
C ARG A 202 0.22 -16.27 8.23
N ARG A 203 0.94 -15.21 8.59
CA ARG A 203 0.40 -14.10 9.37
C ARG A 203 1.08 -12.80 8.96
N CYS A 204 0.28 -11.79 8.62
CA CYS A 204 0.74 -10.43 8.37
C CYS A 204 -0.20 -9.46 9.11
N PRO A 205 0.16 -9.01 10.33
CA PRO A 205 -0.69 -8.13 11.11
C PRO A 205 -0.86 -6.77 10.41
N HIS A 206 -2.07 -6.22 10.42
CA HIS A 206 -2.34 -4.84 10.02
C HIS A 206 -1.57 -3.87 10.94
N TYR A 207 -1.05 -2.77 10.38
CA TYR A 207 -0.18 -1.84 11.13
C TYR A 207 -0.87 -1.21 12.34
N PHE A 208 -2.02 -0.54 12.15
CA PHE A 208 -2.77 0.08 13.26
C PHE A 208 -3.60 -0.90 14.09
N LEU A 209 -3.83 -2.12 13.58
CA LEU A 209 -4.76 -3.09 14.17
C LEU A 209 -4.07 -4.45 14.25
N PRO A 210 -3.13 -4.68 15.19
CA PRO A 210 -2.28 -5.88 15.20
C PRO A 210 -3.03 -7.22 15.34
N ASN A 211 -4.28 -7.16 15.80
CA ASN A 211 -5.18 -8.31 15.91
C ASN A 211 -5.84 -8.70 14.57
N LEU A 212 -5.82 -7.80 13.58
CA LEU A 212 -6.32 -8.04 12.23
C LEU A 212 -5.19 -8.62 11.37
N ASP A 213 -5.36 -9.85 10.89
CA ASP A 213 -4.41 -10.51 9.99
C ASP A 213 -4.81 -10.29 8.52
N LEU A 214 -3.92 -9.66 7.75
CA LEU A 214 -4.12 -9.36 6.33
C LEU A 214 -4.09 -10.61 5.44
N PHE A 215 -3.52 -11.72 5.91
CA PHE A 215 -3.56 -13.00 5.20
C PHE A 215 -4.79 -13.84 5.52
N LYS A 216 -5.70 -13.35 6.36
CA LYS A 216 -6.96 -14.04 6.66
C LYS A 216 -7.74 -14.33 5.37
N GLY A 217 -8.13 -15.59 5.18
CA GLY A 217 -8.86 -16.06 4.00
C GLY A 217 -8.00 -16.40 2.78
N LYS A 218 -6.67 -16.18 2.82
CA LYS A 218 -5.76 -16.61 1.76
C LYS A 218 -5.44 -18.09 1.88
N SER A 219 -5.25 -18.77 0.75
CA SER A 219 -4.95 -20.21 0.75
C SER A 219 -3.52 -20.48 1.25
N PRO A 220 -3.30 -21.49 2.11
CA PRO A 220 -1.94 -21.81 2.59
C PRO A 220 -0.95 -22.12 1.46
N SER A 221 -1.40 -22.80 0.40
CA SER A 221 -0.60 -23.09 -0.79
C SER A 221 -0.26 -21.83 -1.59
N GLY A 222 -1.20 -20.88 -1.69
CA GLY A 222 -0.97 -19.57 -2.31
C GLY A 222 0.09 -18.76 -1.57
N LEU A 223 0.04 -18.75 -0.23
CA LEU A 223 1.04 -18.08 0.60
C LEU A 223 2.43 -18.72 0.47
N GLU A 224 2.52 -20.05 0.44
CA GLU A 224 3.80 -20.76 0.26
C GLU A 224 4.40 -20.51 -1.12
N ASN A 225 3.59 -20.54 -2.18
CA ASN A 225 4.05 -20.21 -3.53
C ASN A 225 4.53 -18.76 -3.61
N ALA A 226 3.79 -17.82 -3.01
CA ALA A 226 4.22 -16.43 -2.91
C ALA A 226 5.57 -16.30 -2.19
N ALA A 227 5.78 -17.02 -1.08
CA ALA A 227 7.05 -16.99 -0.36
C ALA A 227 8.23 -17.42 -1.26
N LYS A 228 8.04 -18.47 -2.06
CA LYS A 228 9.03 -18.94 -3.04
C LYS A 228 9.34 -17.89 -4.11
N GLN A 229 8.31 -17.22 -4.64
CA GLN A 229 8.49 -16.17 -5.65
C GLN A 229 9.18 -14.92 -5.08
N VAL A 230 8.76 -14.46 -3.90
CA VAL A 230 9.40 -13.31 -3.22
C VAL A 230 10.86 -13.63 -2.90
N TRP A 231 11.16 -14.85 -2.42
CA TRP A 231 12.55 -15.28 -2.20
C TRP A 231 13.37 -15.29 -3.49
N ARG A 232 12.82 -15.80 -4.59
CA ARG A 232 13.51 -15.80 -5.90
C ARG A 232 13.87 -14.38 -6.32
N LEU A 233 12.91 -13.46 -6.25
CA LEU A 233 13.09 -12.04 -6.59
C LEU A 233 14.13 -11.37 -5.68
N THR A 234 14.01 -11.56 -4.37
CA THR A 234 14.93 -10.98 -3.38
C THR A 234 16.35 -11.49 -3.58
N ARG A 235 16.51 -12.80 -3.81
CA ARG A 235 17.82 -13.40 -4.07
C ARG A 235 18.45 -12.85 -5.35
N GLU A 236 17.66 -12.63 -6.41
CA GLU A 236 18.16 -12.03 -7.64
C GLU A 236 18.66 -10.60 -7.41
N MET A 237 17.90 -9.78 -6.66
CA MET A 237 18.28 -8.42 -6.32
C MET A 237 19.53 -8.35 -5.43
N LEU A 238 19.70 -9.30 -4.49
CA LEU A 238 20.87 -9.38 -3.61
C LEU A 238 22.13 -9.89 -4.32
N THR A 239 21.98 -10.80 -5.29
CA THR A 239 23.15 -11.48 -5.91
C THR A 239 23.58 -10.84 -7.22
N ASN A 240 22.72 -10.07 -7.87
CA ASN A 240 23.02 -9.43 -9.15
C ASN A 240 22.70 -7.94 -9.11
N SER A 241 23.75 -7.12 -9.08
CA SER A 241 23.64 -5.65 -9.18
C SER A 241 22.88 -5.15 -10.41
N ALA A 242 22.76 -5.93 -11.49
CA ALA A 242 22.01 -5.58 -12.70
C ALA A 242 20.62 -6.26 -12.79
N ALA A 243 20.15 -6.90 -11.71
CA ALA A 243 18.84 -7.58 -11.69
C ALA A 243 17.70 -6.66 -12.12
N LEU A 244 17.71 -5.43 -11.60
CA LEU A 244 16.68 -4.42 -11.85
C LEU A 244 16.54 -4.01 -13.33
N GLU A 245 17.54 -4.25 -14.19
CA GLU A 245 17.40 -3.98 -15.62
C GLU A 245 16.44 -4.95 -16.31
N LYS A 246 16.38 -6.19 -15.80
CA LYS A 246 15.57 -7.29 -16.35
C LYS A 246 14.18 -7.38 -15.71
N LEU A 247 14.03 -6.82 -14.51
CA LEU A 247 12.79 -6.82 -13.74
C LEU A 247 11.75 -5.83 -14.33
#